data_AF-A0A832PD90-F1
#
_entry.id   AF-A0A832PD90-F1
#
_cell.length_a   1.000
_cell.length_b   1.000
_cell.length_c   1.000
_cell.angle_alpha   90.00
_cell.angle_beta   90.00
_cell.angle_gamma   90.00
#
_symmetry.space_group_name_H-M   'P 1'
#
loop_
_entity.id
_entity.type
_entity.pdbx_description
1 polymer ?
#
loop_
_entity_poly.entity_id
_entity_poly.type
_entity_poly.pdbx_seq_one_letter_code
_entity_poly.pdbx_strand_id
1 'polypeptide(L)'
;MRKYYLDNLRWLIILFLFPYHALLIYSNIGSYYFHAGNSVIANTFILSFAPWFMQLLFTIAGIATYYSLKKRSASEYLKERISKLLIPTIAGMILVIPVSVYFGSLYSGYTGSFPDFWLNFFTHWLPNLKSGIIIGHLWFLLYLFIVSLVALPIIMKYKNGKWKIPLEKVTIPKLLLLIIPLAFGSLFLNLYPEKSILQFFLIFIFGYFLLSDERIQQELEDKRWPLFISFLAITIFYLLISVPNIGSTVTSTQSTSQSFLGAFIMKIFENSIMWLGVLGVMGMGKHYLEFKTSKTLYLSAVSFPIYIFHLPWINMFAYYIINWTPNQPLQIILIMCLSFVFTIATIEVIRRIKGFRFLFGIKG
;
A
#
# COMPACT_ATOMS: atom_id res chain seq x y z
N MET A 1 -10.09 -23.46 5.72
CA MET A 1 -11.18 -22.82 4.95
C MET A 1 -10.67 -21.47 4.40
N ARG A 2 -11.12 -21.00 3.23
CA ARG A 2 -10.76 -19.66 2.71
C ARG A 2 -11.47 -18.62 3.59
N LYS A 3 -10.74 -17.62 4.11
CA LYS A 3 -11.29 -16.52 4.91
C LYS A 3 -11.68 -15.39 3.96
N TYR A 4 -12.98 -15.13 3.78
CA TYR A 4 -13.43 -14.18 2.76
C TYR A 4 -13.17 -12.72 3.16
N TYR A 5 -13.18 -12.42 4.46
CA TYR A 5 -12.93 -11.07 4.97
C TYR A 5 -11.54 -10.55 4.60
N LEU A 6 -10.51 -11.41 4.58
CA LEU A 6 -9.15 -11.02 4.19
C LEU A 6 -9.08 -10.64 2.71
N ASP A 7 -9.80 -11.37 1.86
CA ASP A 7 -9.91 -11.05 0.44
C ASP A 7 -10.74 -9.79 0.22
N ASN A 8 -11.78 -9.59 1.04
CA ASN A 8 -12.65 -8.42 0.98
C ASN A 8 -11.94 -7.14 1.42
N LEU A 9 -11.20 -7.19 2.52
CA LEU A 9 -10.32 -6.10 2.94
C LEU A 9 -9.31 -5.75 1.85
N ARG A 10 -8.70 -6.76 1.21
CA ARG A 10 -7.72 -6.52 0.14
C ARG A 10 -8.33 -5.76 -1.02
N TRP A 11 -9.42 -6.24 -1.62
CA TRP A 11 -9.97 -5.56 -2.79
C TRP A 11 -10.54 -4.18 -2.43
N LEU A 12 -11.11 -3.99 -1.23
CA LEU A 12 -11.57 -2.68 -0.76
C LEU A 12 -10.41 -1.68 -0.70
N ILE A 13 -9.29 -2.03 -0.05
CA ILE A 13 -8.10 -1.16 0.04
C ILE A 13 -7.57 -0.80 -1.35
N ILE A 14 -7.58 -1.76 -2.28
CA ILE A 14 -7.14 -1.52 -3.64
C ILE A 14 -8.07 -0.54 -4.36
N LEU A 15 -9.39 -0.63 -4.16
CA LEU A 15 -10.32 0.37 -4.69
C LEU A 15 -10.13 1.75 -4.08
N PHE A 16 -9.71 1.84 -2.81
CA PHE A 16 -9.35 3.11 -2.18
C PHE A 16 -8.13 3.80 -2.82
N LEU A 17 -7.34 3.11 -3.65
CA LEU A 17 -6.23 3.74 -4.37
C LEU A 17 -6.70 4.77 -5.40
N PHE A 18 -7.90 4.61 -5.97
CA PHE A 18 -8.48 5.57 -6.91
C PHE A 18 -8.70 6.94 -6.25
N PRO A 19 -9.50 7.08 -5.18
CA PRO A 19 -9.63 8.35 -4.48
C PRO A 19 -8.30 8.80 -3.89
N TYR A 20 -7.45 7.89 -3.40
CA TYR A 20 -6.14 8.26 -2.85
C TYR A 20 -5.29 9.01 -3.88
N HIS A 21 -5.06 8.44 -5.05
CA HIS A 21 -4.20 9.08 -6.06
C HIS A 21 -4.89 10.26 -6.77
N ALA A 22 -6.21 10.22 -6.95
CA ALA A 22 -6.95 11.36 -7.48
C ALA A 22 -6.86 12.58 -6.54
N LEU A 23 -6.97 12.37 -5.23
CA LEU A 23 -6.83 13.44 -4.23
C LEU A 23 -5.37 13.87 -4.02
N LEU A 24 -4.40 12.96 -4.19
CA LEU A 24 -2.98 13.26 -4.05
C LEU A 24 -2.52 14.35 -5.04
N ILE A 25 -3.12 14.42 -6.23
CA ILE A 25 -2.89 15.49 -7.22
C ILE A 25 -3.25 16.88 -6.67
N TYR A 26 -4.18 16.94 -5.72
CA TYR A 26 -4.65 18.17 -5.07
C TYR A 26 -4.18 18.30 -3.63
N SER A 27 -3.14 17.56 -3.24
CA SER A 27 -2.58 17.58 -1.90
C SER A 27 -1.15 18.12 -1.93
N ASN A 28 -0.76 18.83 -0.87
CA ASN A 28 0.63 19.24 -0.62
C ASN A 28 1.41 18.18 0.19
N ILE A 29 0.83 17.00 0.40
CA ILE A 29 1.42 15.94 1.22
C ILE A 29 1.96 14.84 0.31
N GLY A 30 3.20 14.44 0.55
CA GLY A 30 3.89 13.42 -0.23
C GLY A 30 4.34 13.92 -1.61
N SER A 31 5.24 13.17 -2.24
CA SER A 31 5.67 13.43 -3.61
C SER A 31 4.76 12.71 -4.61
N TYR A 32 4.24 13.45 -5.59
CA TYR A 32 3.54 12.88 -6.73
C TYR A 32 4.14 13.37 -8.05
N TYR A 33 3.70 12.81 -9.18
CA TYR A 33 4.26 13.16 -10.48
C TYR A 33 3.96 14.59 -10.91
N PHE A 34 2.83 15.15 -10.46
CA PHE A 34 2.44 16.54 -10.68
C PHE A 34 1.38 16.95 -9.66
N HIS A 35 1.27 18.25 -9.40
CA HIS A 35 0.31 18.83 -8.46
C HIS A 35 -0.52 19.90 -9.18
N ALA A 36 -1.85 19.82 -9.03
CA ALA A 36 -2.81 20.70 -9.70
C ALA A 36 -3.40 21.75 -8.76
N GLY A 37 -3.23 21.58 -7.44
CA GLY A 37 -3.72 22.51 -6.44
C GLY A 37 -3.56 21.96 -5.04
N ASN A 38 -4.14 22.66 -4.07
CA ASN A 38 -4.12 22.27 -2.66
C ASN A 38 -5.53 22.34 -2.07
N SER A 39 -6.05 21.22 -1.59
CA SER A 39 -7.36 21.10 -0.95
C SER A 39 -7.25 20.53 0.45
N VAL A 40 -7.91 21.18 1.41
CA VAL A 40 -8.01 20.71 2.79
C VAL A 40 -8.63 19.32 2.86
N ILE A 41 -9.63 19.05 2.01
CA ILE A 41 -10.29 17.74 1.94
C ILE A 41 -9.30 16.68 1.46
N ALA A 42 -8.55 16.98 0.39
CA ALA A 42 -7.52 16.08 -0.12
C ALA A 42 -6.46 15.80 0.94
N ASN A 43 -5.92 16.84 1.57
CA ASN A 43 -4.94 16.71 2.63
C ASN A 43 -5.43 15.86 3.81
N THR A 44 -6.63 16.14 4.29
CA THR A 44 -7.25 15.39 5.40
C THR A 44 -7.40 13.92 5.03
N PHE A 45 -7.86 13.63 3.82
CA PHE A 45 -8.00 12.27 3.32
C PHE A 45 -6.66 11.54 3.26
N ILE A 46 -5.63 12.16 2.68
CA ILE A 46 -4.30 11.55 2.55
C ILE A 46 -3.71 11.22 3.93
N LEU A 47 -3.76 12.17 4.88
CA LEU A 47 -3.26 11.95 6.24
C LEU A 47 -4.04 10.88 7.02
N SER A 48 -5.34 10.73 6.75
CA SER A 48 -6.18 9.73 7.43
C SER A 48 -5.88 8.31 6.96
N PHE A 49 -5.56 8.14 5.68
CA PHE A 49 -5.39 6.81 5.07
C PHE A 49 -3.93 6.37 5.01
N ALA A 50 -3.03 7.23 4.56
CA ALA A 50 -1.61 6.90 4.30
C ALA A 50 -0.90 6.11 5.41
N PRO A 51 -1.17 6.34 6.72
CA PRO A 51 -0.45 5.65 7.77
C PRO A 51 -0.67 4.13 7.85
N TRP A 52 -1.81 3.59 7.40
CA TRP A 52 -2.20 2.21 7.76
C TRP A 52 -2.58 1.28 6.60
N PHE A 53 -3.08 1.77 5.47
CA PHE A 53 -3.72 0.88 4.48
C PHE A 53 -2.72 -0.07 3.78
N MET A 54 -1.49 0.38 3.47
CA MET A 54 -0.47 -0.49 2.89
C MET A 54 0.05 -1.52 3.91
N GLN A 55 0.19 -1.10 5.15
CA GLN A 55 0.62 -1.92 6.28
C GLN A 55 -0.39 -3.03 6.58
N LEU A 56 -1.68 -2.73 6.39
CA LEU A 56 -2.72 -3.74 6.43
C LEU A 56 -2.56 -4.77 5.30
N LEU A 57 -2.22 -4.35 4.07
CA LEU A 57 -1.94 -5.29 2.98
C LEU A 57 -0.72 -6.19 3.26
N PHE A 58 0.35 -5.66 3.85
CA PHE A 58 1.51 -6.48 4.29
C PHE A 58 1.13 -7.48 5.38
N THR A 59 0.31 -7.05 6.35
CA THR A 59 -0.23 -7.93 7.39
C THR A 59 -1.04 -9.07 6.79
N ILE A 60 -1.99 -8.75 5.90
CA ILE A 60 -2.81 -9.73 5.18
C ILE A 60 -1.94 -10.67 4.35
N ALA A 61 -0.85 -10.17 3.74
CA ALA A 61 0.06 -11.01 2.98
C ALA A 61 0.86 -11.98 3.88
N GLY A 62 1.22 -11.58 5.10
CA GLY A 62 1.78 -12.47 6.12
C GLY A 62 0.82 -13.60 6.49
N ILE A 63 -0.45 -13.27 6.77
CA ILE A 63 -1.52 -14.26 7.06
C ILE A 63 -1.73 -15.20 5.87
N ALA A 64 -1.78 -14.66 4.64
CA ALA A 64 -1.92 -15.46 3.43
C ALA A 64 -0.72 -16.40 3.22
N THR A 65 0.48 -15.99 3.62
CA THR A 65 1.70 -16.82 3.56
C THR A 65 1.59 -18.01 4.50
N TYR A 66 1.05 -17.83 5.71
CA TYR A 66 0.77 -18.93 6.64
C TYR A 66 -0.14 -19.99 6.02
N TYR A 67 -1.26 -19.57 5.42
CA TYR A 67 -2.15 -20.53 4.76
C TYR A 67 -1.55 -21.15 3.50
N SER A 68 -0.70 -20.44 2.76
CA SER A 68 -0.01 -20.95 1.57
C SER A 68 1.00 -22.05 1.92
N LEU A 69 1.85 -21.81 2.93
CA LEU A 69 2.90 -22.76 3.36
C LEU A 69 2.38 -23.98 4.13
N LYS A 70 1.07 -24.03 4.44
CA LYS A 70 0.39 -25.26 4.86
C LYS A 70 0.16 -26.23 3.70
N LYS A 71 0.08 -25.73 2.46
CA LYS A 71 -0.26 -26.52 1.27
C LYS A 71 0.85 -26.62 0.24
N ARG A 72 1.89 -25.80 0.35
CA ARG A 72 2.98 -25.68 -0.62
C ARG A 72 4.33 -25.84 0.04
N SER A 73 5.28 -26.40 -0.70
CA SER A 73 6.70 -26.39 -0.35
C SER A 73 7.29 -24.98 -0.45
N ALA A 74 8.46 -24.77 0.16
CA ALA A 74 9.18 -23.50 0.08
C ALA A 74 9.53 -23.13 -1.37
N SER A 75 9.89 -24.10 -2.22
CA SER A 75 10.20 -23.89 -3.63
C SER A 75 8.97 -23.45 -4.42
N GLU A 76 7.83 -24.14 -4.25
CA GLU A 76 6.57 -23.76 -4.91
C GLU A 76 6.09 -22.37 -4.46
N TYR A 77 6.23 -22.06 -3.18
CA TYR A 77 5.95 -20.73 -2.65
C TYR A 77 6.81 -19.66 -3.33
N LEU A 78 8.11 -19.89 -3.45
CA LEU A 78 9.02 -18.93 -4.09
C LEU A 78 8.70 -18.75 -5.59
N LYS A 79 8.42 -19.84 -6.31
CA LYS A 79 7.98 -19.79 -7.72
C LYS A 79 6.70 -18.98 -7.88
N GLU A 80 5.74 -19.13 -6.97
CA GLU A 80 4.53 -18.31 -6.95
C GLU A 80 4.83 -16.83 -6.67
N ARG A 81 5.75 -16.52 -5.75
CA ARG A 81 6.15 -15.13 -5.46
C ARG A 81 6.85 -14.47 -6.63
N ILE A 82 7.73 -15.18 -7.34
CA ILE A 82 8.37 -14.67 -8.57
C ILE A 82 7.33 -14.37 -9.63
N SER A 83 6.46 -15.34 -9.95
CA SER A 83 5.46 -15.20 -11.00
C SER A 83 4.39 -14.15 -10.71
N LYS A 84 4.01 -13.95 -9.45
CA LYS A 84 2.95 -13.02 -9.07
C LYS A 84 3.44 -11.66 -8.60
N LEU A 85 4.68 -11.51 -8.16
CA LEU A 85 5.18 -10.24 -7.64
C LEU A 85 6.32 -9.72 -8.50
N LEU A 86 7.41 -10.48 -8.64
CA LEU A 86 8.61 -9.99 -9.33
C LEU A 86 8.37 -9.73 -10.82
N ILE A 87 7.80 -10.70 -11.54
CA ILE A 87 7.53 -10.56 -12.97
C ILE A 87 6.58 -9.37 -13.24
N PRO A 88 5.42 -9.24 -12.55
CA PRO A 88 4.56 -8.07 -12.70
C PRO A 88 5.19 -6.74 -12.31
N THR A 89 6.08 -6.74 -11.31
CA THR A 89 6.82 -5.52 -10.93
C THR A 89 7.71 -5.07 -12.07
N ILE A 90 8.54 -5.96 -12.60
CA ILE A 90 9.48 -5.64 -13.69
C ILE A 90 8.70 -5.22 -14.95
N ALA A 91 7.65 -5.97 -15.31
CA ALA A 91 6.80 -5.63 -16.45
C ALA A 91 6.12 -4.27 -16.27
N GLY A 92 5.62 -3.98 -15.06
CA GLY A 92 5.02 -2.69 -14.73
C GLY A 92 6.02 -1.53 -14.74
N MET A 93 7.24 -1.73 -14.24
CA MET A 93 8.30 -0.72 -14.29
C MET A 93 8.65 -0.33 -15.73
N ILE A 94 8.60 -1.28 -16.67
CA ILE A 94 8.97 -1.05 -18.08
C ILE A 94 7.79 -0.49 -18.89
N LEU A 95 6.57 -1.00 -18.66
CA LEU A 95 5.42 -0.74 -19.55
C LEU A 95 4.38 0.21 -18.95
N VAL A 96 4.25 0.26 -17.62
CA VAL A 96 3.14 0.93 -16.94
C VAL A 96 3.59 2.24 -16.31
N ILE A 97 4.68 2.21 -15.54
CA ILE A 97 5.22 3.40 -14.88
C ILE A 97 5.56 4.52 -15.88
N PRO A 98 6.26 4.28 -17.01
CA PRO A 98 6.63 5.36 -17.91
C PRO A 98 5.40 6.08 -18.50
N VAL A 99 4.30 5.36 -18.75
CA VAL A 99 3.04 5.96 -19.20
C VAL A 99 2.49 6.92 -18.14
N SER A 100 2.49 6.49 -16.88
CA SER A 100 2.04 7.31 -15.76
C SER A 100 2.90 8.57 -15.58
N VAL A 101 4.22 8.44 -15.68
CA VAL A 101 5.17 9.56 -15.53
C VAL A 101 5.07 10.51 -16.72
N TYR A 102 4.88 9.99 -17.93
CA TYR A 102 4.77 10.79 -19.16
C TYR A 102 3.69 11.86 -19.06
N PHE A 103 2.49 11.52 -18.58
CA PHE A 103 1.42 12.52 -18.39
C PHE A 103 1.76 13.58 -17.34
N GLY A 104 2.51 13.21 -16.30
CA GLY A 104 3.04 14.19 -15.34
C GLY A 104 4.09 15.09 -15.98
N SER A 105 4.98 14.54 -16.80
CA SER A 105 5.96 15.34 -17.55
C SER A 105 5.32 16.27 -18.57
N LEU A 106 4.27 15.83 -19.28
CA LEU A 106 3.46 16.69 -20.16
C LEU A 106 2.84 17.85 -19.38
N TYR A 107 2.30 17.58 -18.19
CA TYR A 107 1.76 18.63 -17.31
C TYR A 107 2.86 19.62 -16.87
N SER A 108 4.08 19.15 -16.63
CA SER A 108 5.26 19.98 -16.33
C SER A 108 5.89 20.67 -17.54
N GLY A 109 5.28 20.60 -18.73
CA GLY A 109 5.73 21.32 -19.93
C GLY A 109 6.60 20.51 -20.90
N TYR A 110 6.72 19.19 -20.74
CA TYR A 110 7.34 18.34 -21.76
C TYR A 110 6.50 18.34 -23.04
N THR A 111 7.14 18.43 -24.20
CA THR A 111 6.47 18.52 -25.52
C THR A 111 6.86 17.38 -26.48
N GLY A 112 7.74 16.47 -26.06
CA GLY A 112 8.22 15.38 -26.89
C GLY A 112 7.26 14.19 -27.01
N SER A 113 7.59 13.27 -27.91
CA SER A 113 6.80 12.06 -28.14
C SER A 113 6.99 11.04 -27.00
N PHE A 114 6.02 10.13 -26.81
CA PHE A 114 6.15 9.08 -25.80
C PHE A 114 7.35 8.14 -26.04
N PRO A 115 7.67 7.69 -27.27
CA PRO A 115 8.87 6.89 -27.51
C PRO A 115 10.16 7.58 -27.08
N ASP A 116 10.30 8.88 -27.39
CA ASP A 116 11.47 9.66 -26.98
C ASP A 116 11.55 9.79 -25.46
N PHE A 117 10.40 10.04 -24.81
CA PHE A 117 10.31 10.06 -23.36
C PHE A 117 10.71 8.71 -22.75
N TRP A 118 10.17 7.60 -23.28
CA TRP A 118 10.42 6.25 -22.79
C TRP A 118 11.90 5.88 -22.90
N LEU A 119 12.54 6.16 -24.04
CA LEU A 119 13.98 5.95 -24.20
C LEU A 119 14.77 6.80 -23.20
N ASN A 120 14.46 8.09 -23.09
CA ASN A 120 15.13 8.99 -22.15
C ASN A 120 14.95 8.59 -20.68
N PHE A 121 13.79 8.02 -20.33
CA PHE A 121 13.46 7.57 -18.99
C PHE A 121 14.38 6.43 -18.52
N PHE A 122 14.76 5.52 -19.43
CA PHE A 122 15.66 4.41 -19.14
C PHE A 122 17.13 4.70 -19.42
N THR A 123 17.48 5.67 -20.28
CA THR A 123 18.87 6.14 -20.38
C THR A 123 19.30 6.84 -19.08
N HIS A 124 18.39 7.60 -18.46
CA HIS A 124 18.60 8.25 -17.16
C HIS A 124 18.09 7.40 -15.98
N TRP A 125 18.32 6.08 -16.02
CA TRP A 125 17.74 5.18 -15.04
C TRP A 125 18.26 5.43 -13.61
N LEU A 126 19.53 5.82 -13.44
CA LEU A 126 20.11 5.97 -12.10
C LEU A 126 19.48 7.14 -11.30
N PRO A 127 19.34 8.37 -11.85
CA PRO A 127 18.56 9.43 -11.22
C PRO A 127 17.10 9.03 -10.94
N ASN A 128 16.44 8.41 -11.91
CA ASN A 128 15.03 8.00 -11.77
C ASN A 128 14.83 6.87 -10.75
N LEU A 129 15.86 6.04 -10.52
CA LEU A 129 15.87 5.03 -9.47
C LEU A 129 16.06 5.68 -8.10
N LYS A 130 17.00 6.64 -7.97
CA LYS A 130 17.27 7.36 -6.73
C LYS A 130 16.06 8.16 -6.25
N SER A 131 15.31 8.76 -7.17
CA SER A 131 14.05 9.47 -6.85
C SER A 131 12.88 8.51 -6.58
N GLY A 132 13.05 7.21 -6.83
CA GLY A 132 12.00 6.20 -6.71
C GLY A 132 11.03 6.16 -7.89
N ILE A 133 11.10 7.10 -8.84
CA ILE A 133 10.15 7.26 -9.94
C ILE A 133 10.07 6.02 -10.83
N ILE A 134 11.19 5.30 -11.08
CA ILE A 134 11.16 4.06 -11.89
C ILE A 134 10.27 2.98 -11.29
N ILE A 135 10.28 2.87 -9.97
CA ILE A 135 9.46 1.89 -9.26
C ILE A 135 8.04 2.44 -9.11
N GLY A 136 7.92 3.75 -8.88
CA GLY A 136 6.65 4.45 -8.77
C GLY A 136 5.74 3.81 -7.73
N HIS A 137 4.45 3.64 -8.05
CA HIS A 137 3.51 3.01 -7.13
C HIS A 137 3.75 1.52 -6.92
N LEU A 138 4.51 0.84 -7.78
CA LEU A 138 4.77 -0.61 -7.73
C LEU A 138 5.71 -1.04 -6.58
N TRP A 139 6.19 -0.08 -5.79
CA TRP A 139 7.07 -0.34 -4.64
C TRP A 139 6.49 -1.37 -3.67
N PHE A 140 5.17 -1.40 -3.50
CA PHE A 140 4.50 -2.36 -2.61
C PHE A 140 4.72 -3.80 -3.08
N LEU A 141 4.66 -4.09 -4.38
CA LEU A 141 4.93 -5.43 -4.92
C LEU A 141 6.39 -5.84 -4.72
N LEU A 142 7.32 -4.92 -4.99
CA LEU A 142 8.75 -5.15 -4.83
C LEU A 142 9.09 -5.42 -3.35
N TYR A 143 8.61 -4.57 -2.45
CA TYR A 143 8.80 -4.75 -1.02
C TYR A 143 8.17 -6.05 -0.53
N LEU A 144 6.96 -6.38 -0.99
CA LEU A 144 6.31 -7.63 -0.62
C LEU A 144 7.09 -8.84 -1.11
N PHE A 145 7.70 -8.79 -2.30
CA PHE A 145 8.58 -9.83 -2.80
C PHE A 145 9.82 -9.99 -1.92
N ILE A 146 10.54 -8.89 -1.64
CA ILE A 146 11.76 -8.88 -0.81
C ILE A 146 11.47 -9.41 0.59
N VAL A 147 10.45 -8.85 1.25
CA VAL A 147 10.03 -9.26 2.59
C VAL A 147 9.62 -10.74 2.60
N SER A 148 8.88 -11.20 1.59
CA SER A 148 8.49 -12.61 1.48
C SER A 148 9.69 -13.54 1.35
N LEU A 149 10.74 -13.13 0.63
CA LEU A 149 11.96 -13.90 0.42
C LEU A 149 12.79 -13.95 1.71
N VAL A 150 12.99 -12.81 2.37
CA VAL A 150 13.75 -12.71 3.63
C VAL A 150 13.02 -13.41 4.78
N ALA A 151 11.69 -13.36 4.82
CA ALA A 151 10.89 -14.04 5.85
C ALA A 151 10.89 -15.56 5.70
N LEU A 152 11.01 -16.09 4.47
CA LEU A 152 10.92 -17.52 4.19
C LEU A 152 11.91 -18.39 5.00
N PRO A 153 13.23 -18.13 5.04
CA PRO A 153 14.16 -18.94 5.82
C PRO A 153 13.84 -18.92 7.32
N ILE A 154 13.42 -17.77 7.86
CA ILE A 154 13.03 -17.61 9.25
C ILE A 154 11.78 -18.46 9.56
N ILE A 155 10.79 -18.40 8.67
CA ILE A 155 9.56 -19.20 8.75
C ILE A 155 9.86 -20.70 8.70
N MET A 156 10.72 -21.13 7.77
CA MET A 156 11.08 -22.55 7.63
C MET A 156 11.84 -23.06 8.84
N LYS A 157 12.77 -22.27 9.40
CA LYS A 157 13.48 -22.60 10.64
C LYS A 157 12.52 -22.74 11.83
N TYR A 158 11.52 -21.85 11.94
CA TYR A 158 10.48 -21.97 12.97
C TYR A 158 9.59 -23.21 12.78
N LYS A 159 9.16 -23.48 11.54
CA LYS A 159 8.29 -24.62 11.22
C LYS A 159 8.96 -25.95 11.59
N ASN A 160 10.25 -26.08 11.29
CA ASN A 160 11.06 -27.27 11.56
C ASN A 160 11.66 -27.30 12.96
N GLY A 161 11.60 -26.19 13.70
CA GLY A 161 12.17 -26.06 15.03
C GLY A 161 11.26 -26.55 16.15
N LYS A 162 11.86 -26.76 17.33
CA LYS A 162 11.13 -27.05 18.59
C LYS A 162 10.53 -25.80 19.24
N TRP A 163 11.03 -24.62 18.89
CA TRP A 163 10.52 -23.37 19.43
C TRP A 163 9.12 -23.08 18.89
N LYS A 164 8.16 -22.89 19.80
CA LYS A 164 6.78 -22.49 19.49
C LYS A 164 6.47 -21.22 20.28
N ILE A 165 5.89 -20.25 19.59
CA ILE A 165 5.39 -19.03 20.25
C ILE A 165 4.18 -19.44 21.09
N PRO A 166 4.11 -19.09 22.39
CA PRO A 166 2.97 -19.41 23.24
C PRO A 166 1.80 -18.49 22.91
N LEU A 167 1.12 -18.76 21.79
CA LEU A 167 0.02 -17.95 21.27
C LEU A 167 -1.13 -17.79 22.28
N GLU A 168 -1.30 -18.75 23.18
CA GLU A 168 -2.32 -18.72 24.25
C GLU A 168 -2.09 -17.60 25.26
N LYS A 169 -0.86 -17.07 25.34
CA LYS A 169 -0.51 -15.97 26.25
C LYS A 169 -0.55 -14.61 25.55
N VAL A 170 -0.84 -14.57 24.25
CA VAL A 170 -0.88 -13.33 23.46
C VAL A 170 -2.27 -12.73 23.60
N THR A 171 -2.34 -11.55 24.21
CA THR A 171 -3.58 -10.79 24.42
C THR A 171 -3.53 -9.48 23.63
N ILE A 172 -4.68 -8.83 23.41
CA ILE A 172 -4.74 -7.52 22.75
C ILE A 172 -3.73 -6.48 23.30
N PRO A 173 -3.57 -6.27 24.62
CA PRO A 173 -2.56 -5.34 25.14
C PRO A 173 -1.13 -5.70 24.70
N LYS A 174 -0.77 -6.99 24.66
CA LYS A 174 0.55 -7.43 24.18
C LYS A 174 0.73 -7.21 22.69
N LEU A 175 -0.34 -7.36 21.89
CA LEU A 175 -0.32 -6.99 20.49
C LEU A 175 -0.12 -5.49 20.31
N LEU A 176 -0.73 -4.65 21.14
CA LEU A 176 -0.51 -3.20 21.11
C LEU A 176 0.94 -2.83 21.47
N LEU A 177 1.59 -3.55 22.38
CA LEU A 177 3.01 -3.33 22.71
C LEU A 177 3.96 -3.55 21.51
N LEU A 178 3.51 -4.20 20.43
CA LEU A 178 4.29 -4.33 19.20
C LEU A 178 4.51 -2.99 18.47
N ILE A 179 3.85 -1.91 18.90
CA ILE A 179 4.16 -0.54 18.44
C ILE A 179 5.65 -0.21 18.68
N ILE A 180 6.25 -0.70 19.77
CA ILE A 180 7.66 -0.43 20.11
C ILE A 180 8.63 -1.00 19.07
N PRO A 181 8.62 -2.32 18.77
CA PRO A 181 9.49 -2.86 17.73
C PRO A 181 9.14 -2.32 16.33
N LEU A 182 7.89 -1.95 16.06
CA LEU A 182 7.49 -1.31 14.78
C LEU A 182 8.07 0.10 14.63
N ALA A 183 8.00 0.90 15.69
CA ALA A 183 8.60 2.24 15.73
C ALA A 183 10.11 2.17 15.59
N PHE A 184 10.76 1.25 16.30
CA PHE A 184 12.19 1.00 16.14
C PHE A 184 12.51 0.57 14.70
N GLY A 185 11.76 -0.38 14.15
CA GLY A 185 11.92 -0.83 12.77
C GLY A 185 11.81 0.31 11.76
N SER A 186 10.88 1.25 11.98
CA SER A 186 10.64 2.40 11.11
C SER A 186 11.79 3.42 11.05
N LEU A 187 12.73 3.37 11.99
CA LEU A 187 13.90 4.25 11.99
C LEU A 187 15.04 3.76 11.07
N PHE A 188 15.01 2.49 10.65
CA PHE A 188 16.12 1.87 9.94
C PHE A 188 15.73 1.39 8.53
N LEU A 189 16.73 1.31 7.65
CA LEU A 189 16.66 0.64 6.33
C LEU A 189 15.58 1.20 5.38
N ASN A 190 15.58 2.51 5.16
CA ASN A 190 14.75 3.15 4.13
C ASN A 190 15.34 2.91 2.73
N LEU A 191 14.91 1.83 2.06
CA LEU A 191 15.36 1.49 0.70
C LEU A 191 14.63 2.30 -0.39
N TYR A 192 13.48 2.88 -0.06
CA TYR A 192 12.66 3.76 -0.88
C TYR A 192 12.31 4.98 -0.02
N PRO A 193 12.15 6.19 -0.60
CA PRO A 193 11.88 7.40 0.16
C PRO A 193 10.81 7.20 1.23
N GLU A 194 11.19 7.42 2.49
CA GLU A 194 10.34 7.34 3.68
C GLU A 194 9.69 5.95 3.94
N LYS A 195 10.26 4.87 3.41
CA LYS A 195 9.69 3.51 3.53
C LYS A 195 10.70 2.50 4.05
N SER A 196 10.62 2.23 5.35
CA SER A 196 11.47 1.25 6.03
C SER A 196 11.11 -0.18 5.64
N ILE A 197 12.03 -0.89 4.99
CA ILE A 197 11.85 -2.32 4.68
C ILE A 197 11.73 -3.17 5.94
N LEU A 198 12.40 -2.76 7.03
CA LEU A 198 12.38 -3.48 8.31
C LEU A 198 11.01 -3.41 8.97
N GLN A 199 10.37 -2.24 8.96
CA GLN A 199 9.01 -2.09 9.47
C GLN A 199 8.02 -2.99 8.69
N PHE A 200 8.06 -2.96 7.37
CA PHE A 200 7.19 -3.83 6.54
C PHE A 200 7.49 -5.32 6.75
N PHE A 201 8.76 -5.68 6.97
CA PHE A 201 9.17 -7.03 7.34
C PHE A 201 8.55 -7.45 8.68
N LEU A 202 8.64 -6.62 9.72
CA LEU A 202 8.05 -6.90 11.04
C LEU A 202 6.53 -7.06 10.95
N ILE A 203 5.85 -6.17 10.23
CA ILE A 203 4.40 -6.23 10.01
C ILE A 203 4.00 -7.54 9.31
N PHE A 204 4.74 -7.94 8.27
CA PHE A 204 4.50 -9.21 7.57
C PHE A 204 4.71 -10.42 8.51
N ILE A 205 5.77 -10.39 9.33
CA ILE A 205 6.10 -11.44 10.31
C ILE A 205 5.01 -11.52 11.40
N PHE A 206 4.51 -10.39 11.90
CA PHE A 206 3.39 -10.36 12.85
C PHE A 206 2.11 -10.88 12.22
N GLY A 207 1.86 -10.54 10.95
CA GLY A 207 0.81 -11.16 10.15
C GLY A 207 0.92 -12.68 10.09
N TYR A 208 2.12 -13.21 9.84
CA TYR A 208 2.35 -14.65 9.73
C TYR A 208 2.27 -15.39 11.07
N PHE A 209 2.95 -14.91 12.11
CA PHE A 209 3.09 -15.66 13.37
C PHE A 209 2.00 -15.41 14.38
N LEU A 210 1.41 -14.21 14.41
CA LEU A 210 0.44 -13.82 15.43
C LEU A 210 -0.96 -13.77 14.82
N LEU A 211 -1.15 -12.91 13.82
CA LEU A 211 -2.49 -12.61 13.29
C LEU A 211 -3.07 -13.70 12.37
N SER A 212 -2.30 -14.75 12.09
CA SER A 212 -2.78 -15.94 11.37
C SER A 212 -3.51 -16.93 12.28
N ASP A 213 -3.37 -16.78 13.60
CA ASP A 213 -4.03 -17.62 14.60
C ASP A 213 -5.52 -17.25 14.75
N GLU A 214 -6.38 -18.27 14.82
CA GLU A 214 -7.83 -18.05 14.87
C GLU A 214 -8.30 -17.46 16.20
N ARG A 215 -7.61 -17.74 17.31
CA ARG A 215 -7.96 -17.18 18.64
C ARG A 215 -7.70 -15.69 18.66
N ILE A 216 -6.54 -15.26 18.16
CA ILE A 216 -6.19 -13.84 18.05
C ILE A 216 -7.15 -13.12 17.11
N GLN A 217 -7.50 -13.73 15.96
CA GLN A 217 -8.52 -13.18 15.08
C GLN A 217 -9.90 -13.06 15.77
N GLN A 218 -10.26 -13.99 16.65
CA GLN A 218 -11.48 -13.88 17.45
C GLN A 218 -11.42 -12.74 18.45
N GLU A 219 -10.32 -12.60 19.19
CA GLU A 219 -10.14 -11.47 20.12
C GLU A 219 -10.25 -10.11 19.42
N LEU A 220 -9.70 -9.98 18.19
CA LEU A 220 -9.81 -8.75 17.41
C LEU A 220 -11.25 -8.43 17.00
N GLU A 221 -12.05 -9.44 16.68
CA GLU A 221 -13.47 -9.28 16.35
C GLU A 221 -14.28 -8.90 17.60
N ASP A 222 -14.01 -9.55 18.73
CA ASP A 222 -14.70 -9.28 20.00
C ASP A 222 -14.38 -7.87 20.51
N LYS A 223 -13.13 -7.41 20.34
CA LYS A 223 -12.67 -6.06 20.71
C LYS A 223 -12.67 -5.06 19.55
N ARG A 224 -13.42 -5.31 18.48
CA ARG A 224 -13.43 -4.47 17.25
C ARG A 224 -13.77 -3.02 17.53
N TRP A 225 -14.78 -2.74 18.36
CA TRP A 225 -15.23 -1.38 18.65
C TRP A 225 -14.20 -0.58 19.46
N PRO A 226 -13.69 -1.08 20.61
CA PRO A 226 -12.62 -0.40 21.32
C PRO A 226 -11.40 -0.10 20.42
N LEU A 227 -10.93 -1.08 19.64
CA LEU A 227 -9.78 -0.90 18.75
C LEU A 227 -10.05 0.16 17.67
N PHE A 228 -11.21 0.09 17.03
CA PHE A 228 -11.57 1.02 15.95
C PHE A 228 -11.83 2.44 16.47
N ILE A 229 -12.48 2.58 17.63
CA ILE A 229 -12.70 3.89 18.26
C ILE A 229 -11.36 4.50 18.69
N SER A 230 -10.45 3.72 19.29
CA SER A 230 -9.10 4.20 19.61
C SER A 230 -8.33 4.63 18.37
N PHE A 231 -8.43 3.87 17.27
CA PHE A 231 -7.87 4.23 15.97
C PHE A 231 -8.45 5.55 15.43
N LEU A 232 -9.77 5.73 15.47
CA LEU A 232 -10.39 6.98 15.02
C LEU A 232 -9.98 8.16 15.90
N ALA A 233 -9.99 8.00 17.22
CA ALA A 233 -9.62 9.05 18.17
C ALA A 233 -8.17 9.54 17.95
N ILE A 234 -7.21 8.62 17.84
CA ILE A 234 -5.81 8.99 17.60
C ILE A 234 -5.61 9.61 16.21
N THR A 235 -6.35 9.14 15.20
CA THR A 235 -6.29 9.70 13.85
C THR A 235 -6.87 11.11 13.81
N ILE A 236 -8.01 11.35 14.46
CA ILE A 236 -8.60 12.70 14.57
C ILE A 236 -7.64 13.64 15.29
N PHE A 237 -7.05 13.21 16.40
CA PHE A 237 -6.04 14.00 17.11
C PHE A 237 -4.84 14.35 16.21
N TYR A 238 -4.34 13.39 15.44
CA TYR A 238 -3.30 13.63 14.45
C TYR A 238 -3.71 14.66 13.39
N LEU A 239 -4.91 14.55 12.84
CA LEU A 239 -5.42 15.48 11.83
C LEU A 239 -5.58 16.91 12.36
N LEU A 240 -6.08 17.07 13.60
CA LEU A 240 -6.24 18.37 14.24
C LEU A 240 -4.90 19.10 14.40
N ILE A 241 -3.81 18.35 14.62
CA ILE A 241 -2.47 18.91 14.71
C ILE A 241 -1.88 19.13 13.31
N SER A 242 -1.99 18.16 12.41
CA SER A 242 -1.24 18.19 11.15
C SER A 242 -1.88 19.09 10.09
N VAL A 243 -3.21 19.07 9.91
CA VAL A 243 -3.88 19.79 8.82
C VAL A 243 -3.65 21.31 8.87
N PRO A 244 -3.76 22.00 10.02
CA PRO A 244 -3.49 23.44 10.10
C PRO A 244 -2.03 23.81 9.78
N ASN A 245 -1.11 22.87 9.96
CA ASN A 245 0.33 23.07 9.74
C ASN A 245 0.77 22.71 8.30
N ILE A 246 -0.15 22.32 7.41
CA ILE A 246 0.18 22.02 6.01
C ILE A 246 0.41 23.33 5.26
N GLY A 247 1.65 23.55 4.82
CA GLY A 247 2.03 24.76 4.07
C GLY A 247 2.47 25.93 4.97
N SER A 248 2.45 25.77 6.29
CA SER A 248 3.32 26.61 7.13
C SER A 248 4.76 26.22 6.78
N THR A 249 5.41 27.01 5.93
CA THR A 249 6.88 27.10 5.91
C THR A 249 7.28 27.52 7.31
N VAL A 250 7.44 26.55 8.20
CA VAL A 250 8.39 26.71 9.28
C VAL A 250 9.70 26.92 8.53
N THR A 251 10.10 28.18 8.37
CA THR A 251 11.48 28.56 8.17
C THR A 251 12.24 28.02 9.38
N SER A 252 12.48 26.71 9.40
CA SER A 252 13.35 26.05 10.34
C SER A 252 14.78 26.35 9.88
N THR A 253 15.15 27.63 9.98
CA THR A 253 16.54 28.07 10.09
C THR A 253 17.15 27.65 11.43
N GLN A 254 16.40 26.91 12.26
CA GLN A 254 16.92 26.16 13.39
C GLN A 254 16.95 24.67 13.03
N SER A 255 18.12 24.20 12.58
CA SER A 255 18.52 22.81 12.71
C SER A 255 18.72 22.51 14.20
N THR A 256 17.66 22.52 14.99
CA THR A 256 17.69 21.87 16.30
C THR A 256 17.88 20.39 15.98
N SER A 257 19.05 19.85 16.31
CA SER A 257 19.34 18.43 16.23
C SER A 257 18.23 17.70 16.98
N GLN A 258 17.26 17.16 16.23
CA GLN A 258 16.15 16.46 16.85
C GLN A 258 16.74 15.28 17.61
N SER A 259 16.60 15.30 18.94
CA SER A 259 17.15 14.25 19.78
C SER A 259 16.60 12.90 19.30
N PHE A 260 17.42 11.86 19.35
CA PHE A 260 17.00 10.50 18.98
C PHE A 260 15.71 10.12 19.72
N LEU A 261 15.60 10.51 21.00
CA LEU A 261 14.41 10.31 21.82
C LEU A 261 13.18 11.03 21.24
N GLY A 262 13.32 12.29 20.83
CA GLY A 262 12.23 13.05 20.19
C GLY A 262 11.78 12.43 18.87
N ALA A 263 12.72 11.99 18.02
CA ALA A 263 12.41 11.28 16.78
C ALA A 263 11.70 9.94 17.06
N PHE A 264 12.16 9.20 18.07
CA PHE A 264 11.55 7.92 18.45
C PHE A 264 10.12 8.09 18.98
N ILE A 265 9.85 9.11 19.81
CA ILE A 265 8.49 9.42 20.30
C ILE A 265 7.55 9.73 19.13
N MET A 266 7.98 10.52 18.15
CA MET A 266 7.20 10.79 16.95
C MET A 266 6.91 9.50 16.16
N LYS A 267 7.89 8.60 16.03
CA LYS A 267 7.67 7.30 15.40
C LYS A 267 6.74 6.39 16.19
N ILE A 268 6.77 6.41 17.52
CA ILE A 268 5.80 5.69 18.35
C ILE A 268 4.38 6.21 18.06
N PHE A 269 4.20 7.51 17.98
CA PHE A 269 2.91 8.12 17.66
C PHE A 269 2.39 7.71 16.27
N GLU A 270 3.20 7.87 15.22
CA GLU A 270 2.85 7.43 13.85
C GLU A 270 2.52 5.93 13.80
N ASN A 271 3.33 5.09 14.44
CA ASN A 271 3.12 3.65 14.47
C ASN A 271 1.91 3.25 15.32
N SER A 272 1.50 4.06 16.28
CA SER A 272 0.27 3.83 17.05
C SER A 272 -0.97 3.98 16.16
N ILE A 273 -1.02 5.04 15.34
CA ILE A 273 -2.09 5.24 14.34
C ILE A 273 -2.11 4.07 13.36
N MET A 274 -0.95 3.74 12.79
CA MET A 274 -0.79 2.65 11.84
C MET A 274 -1.27 1.32 12.44
N TRP A 275 -0.73 0.91 13.57
CA TRP A 275 -0.96 -0.42 14.13
C TRP A 275 -2.39 -0.58 14.69
N LEU A 276 -2.94 0.47 15.34
CA LEU A 276 -4.35 0.49 15.71
C LEU A 276 -5.25 0.44 14.48
N GLY A 277 -4.89 1.14 13.39
CA GLY A 277 -5.59 1.06 12.11
C GLY A 277 -5.60 -0.36 11.55
N VAL A 278 -4.44 -1.02 11.51
CA VAL A 278 -4.33 -2.43 11.07
C VAL A 278 -5.22 -3.35 11.91
N LEU A 279 -5.07 -3.31 13.25
CA LEU A 279 -5.82 -4.21 14.15
C LEU A 279 -7.33 -3.90 14.16
N GLY A 280 -7.71 -2.63 14.22
CA GLY A 280 -9.09 -2.17 14.26
C GLY A 280 -9.83 -2.46 12.96
N VAL A 281 -9.23 -2.17 11.80
CA VAL A 281 -9.82 -2.48 10.50
C VAL A 281 -9.88 -3.99 10.26
N MET A 282 -8.90 -4.77 10.74
CA MET A 282 -8.99 -6.24 10.70
C MET A 282 -10.13 -6.78 11.55
N GLY A 283 -10.31 -6.28 12.78
CA GLY A 283 -11.40 -6.68 13.66
C GLY A 283 -12.77 -6.35 13.09
N MET A 284 -12.93 -5.13 12.57
CA MET A 284 -14.14 -4.73 11.84
C MET A 284 -14.37 -5.56 10.58
N GLY A 285 -13.30 -5.79 9.81
CA GLY A 285 -13.34 -6.58 8.60
C GLY A 285 -13.80 -8.02 8.85
N LYS A 286 -13.27 -8.67 9.89
CA LYS A 286 -13.68 -10.05 10.23
C LYS A 286 -15.17 -10.18 10.51
N HIS A 287 -15.75 -9.20 11.21
CA HIS A 287 -17.17 -9.21 11.54
C HIS A 287 -18.07 -8.85 10.35
N TYR A 288 -17.78 -7.75 9.65
CA TYR A 288 -18.68 -7.17 8.64
C TYR A 288 -18.37 -7.59 7.21
N LEU A 289 -17.16 -8.10 6.95
CA LEU A 289 -16.69 -8.43 5.60
C LEU A 289 -16.55 -9.94 5.36
N GLU A 290 -17.04 -10.80 6.25
CA GLU A 290 -17.09 -12.25 5.99
C GLU A 290 -18.29 -12.62 5.12
N PHE A 291 -18.30 -12.14 3.88
CA PHE A 291 -19.35 -12.45 2.89
C PHE A 291 -18.77 -12.79 1.52
N LYS A 292 -19.56 -13.52 0.74
CA LYS A 292 -19.18 -14.02 -0.58
C LYS A 292 -20.31 -13.77 -1.58
N THR A 293 -20.00 -13.05 -2.66
CA THR A 293 -20.86 -12.90 -3.83
C THR A 293 -20.02 -13.08 -5.10
N SER A 294 -20.66 -13.26 -6.26
CA SER A 294 -19.94 -13.35 -7.54
C SER A 294 -19.08 -12.10 -7.81
N LYS A 295 -19.58 -10.92 -7.40
CA LYS A 295 -18.86 -9.64 -7.52
C LYS A 295 -17.62 -9.60 -6.63
N THR A 296 -17.70 -10.03 -5.37
CA THR A 296 -16.51 -10.01 -4.49
C THR A 296 -15.45 -11.01 -4.92
N LEU A 297 -15.84 -12.17 -5.45
CA LEU A 297 -14.90 -13.13 -6.01
C LEU A 297 -14.18 -12.56 -7.23
N TYR A 298 -14.90 -11.88 -8.12
CA TYR A 298 -14.32 -11.18 -9.26
C TYR A 298 -13.33 -10.10 -8.81
N LEU A 299 -13.76 -9.17 -7.94
CA LEU A 299 -12.91 -8.08 -7.43
C LEU A 299 -11.67 -8.61 -6.70
N SER A 300 -11.82 -9.66 -5.90
CA SER A 300 -10.69 -10.34 -5.26
C SER A 300 -9.69 -10.86 -6.30
N ALA A 301 -10.16 -11.49 -7.37
CA ALA A 301 -9.32 -12.04 -8.44
C ALA A 301 -8.60 -10.95 -9.25
N VAL A 302 -9.24 -9.81 -9.51
CA VAL A 302 -8.66 -8.71 -10.30
C VAL A 302 -8.01 -7.60 -9.46
N SER A 303 -8.05 -7.69 -8.13
CA SER A 303 -7.46 -6.68 -7.23
C SER A 303 -5.99 -6.38 -7.54
N PHE A 304 -5.19 -7.41 -7.84
CA PHE A 304 -3.78 -7.21 -8.12
C PHE A 304 -3.52 -6.50 -9.46
N PRO A 305 -4.16 -6.90 -10.59
CA PRO A 305 -4.12 -6.13 -11.83
C PRO A 305 -4.65 -4.69 -11.71
N ILE A 306 -5.71 -4.47 -10.92
CA ILE A 306 -6.24 -3.11 -10.68
C ILE A 306 -5.13 -2.21 -10.12
N TYR A 307 -4.41 -2.68 -9.10
CA TYR A 307 -3.30 -1.95 -8.51
C TYR A 307 -2.14 -1.67 -9.48
N ILE A 308 -1.94 -2.52 -10.50
CA ILE A 308 -0.89 -2.25 -11.49
C ILE A 308 -1.34 -1.14 -12.41
N PHE A 309 -2.55 -1.22 -12.96
CA PHE A 309 -3.00 -0.39 -14.08
C PHE A 309 -3.75 0.88 -13.69
N HIS A 310 -4.11 1.11 -12.43
CA HIS A 310 -4.92 2.28 -12.06
C HIS A 310 -4.20 3.61 -12.33
N LEU A 311 -2.91 3.69 -12.05
CA LEU A 311 -2.18 4.97 -12.03
C LEU A 311 -2.02 5.63 -13.41
N PRO A 312 -1.65 4.91 -14.50
CA PRO A 312 -1.62 5.48 -15.84
C PRO A 312 -2.95 6.15 -16.23
N TRP A 313 -4.08 5.50 -15.93
CA TRP A 313 -5.39 6.05 -16.24
C TRP A 313 -5.72 7.27 -15.39
N ILE A 314 -5.40 7.25 -14.09
CA ILE A 314 -5.58 8.40 -13.21
C ILE A 314 -4.81 9.60 -13.76
N ASN A 315 -3.53 9.44 -14.10
CA ASN A 315 -2.71 10.54 -14.58
C ASN A 315 -3.12 11.04 -15.96
N MET A 316 -3.47 10.13 -16.88
CA MET A 316 -3.98 10.49 -18.20
C MET A 316 -5.25 11.35 -18.07
N PHE A 317 -6.25 10.87 -17.33
CA PHE A 317 -7.50 11.60 -17.17
C PHE A 317 -7.30 12.91 -16.42
N ALA A 318 -6.46 12.92 -15.39
CA ALA A 318 -6.13 14.15 -14.69
C ALA A 318 -5.52 15.21 -15.63
N TYR A 319 -4.53 14.83 -16.45
CA TYR A 319 -3.90 15.73 -17.42
C TYR A 319 -4.92 16.43 -18.34
N TYR A 320 -5.90 15.69 -18.87
CA TYR A 320 -6.93 16.26 -19.73
C TYR A 320 -8.03 17.03 -18.97
N ILE A 321 -8.49 16.51 -17.83
CA ILE A 321 -9.66 17.03 -17.10
C ILE A 321 -9.32 18.31 -16.33
N ILE A 322 -8.10 18.44 -15.82
CA ILE A 322 -7.68 19.64 -15.06
C ILE A 322 -7.82 20.90 -15.92
N ASN A 323 -7.47 20.82 -17.20
CA ASN A 323 -7.56 21.93 -18.14
C ASN A 323 -8.97 22.13 -18.72
N TRP A 324 -9.88 21.16 -18.55
CA TRP A 324 -11.20 21.19 -19.16
C TRP A 324 -12.24 21.94 -18.33
N THR A 325 -12.19 21.83 -17.00
CA THR A 325 -13.15 22.49 -16.10
C THR A 325 -12.47 23.02 -14.86
N PRO A 326 -12.79 24.21 -14.35
CA PRO A 326 -12.21 24.71 -13.09
C PRO A 326 -12.83 24.07 -11.82
N ASN A 327 -13.91 23.29 -11.95
CA ASN A 327 -14.63 22.71 -10.81
C ASN A 327 -13.88 21.48 -10.25
N GLN A 328 -13.08 21.68 -9.20
CA GLN A 328 -12.24 20.65 -8.60
C GLN A 328 -13.01 19.40 -8.11
N PRO A 329 -14.14 19.48 -7.38
CA PRO A 329 -14.95 18.30 -7.07
C PRO A 329 -15.34 17.48 -8.29
N LEU A 330 -15.75 18.15 -9.38
CA LEU A 330 -16.10 17.48 -10.64
C LEU A 330 -14.87 16.82 -11.27
N GLN A 331 -13.71 17.49 -11.26
CA GLN A 331 -12.45 16.90 -11.75
C GLN A 331 -12.15 15.59 -11.01
N ILE A 332 -12.17 15.59 -9.67
CA ILE A 332 -11.86 14.41 -8.83
C ILE A 332 -12.80 13.25 -9.14
N ILE A 333 -14.12 13.51 -9.19
CA ILE A 333 -15.13 12.47 -9.46
C ILE A 333 -14.91 11.86 -10.86
N LEU A 334 -14.70 12.70 -11.87
CA LEU A 334 -14.49 12.22 -13.24
C LEU A 334 -13.18 11.43 -13.37
N ILE A 335 -12.08 11.92 -12.79
CA ILE A 335 -10.79 11.21 -12.77
C ILE A 335 -10.97 9.83 -12.14
N MET A 336 -11.63 9.75 -10.98
CA MET A 336 -11.87 8.48 -10.28
C MET A 336 -12.75 7.52 -11.09
N CYS A 337 -13.90 7.97 -11.58
CA CYS A 337 -14.85 7.12 -12.29
C CYS A 337 -14.30 6.63 -13.64
N LEU A 338 -13.71 7.53 -14.43
CA LEU A 338 -13.15 7.18 -15.74
C LEU A 338 -11.94 6.27 -15.58
N SER A 339 -11.02 6.60 -14.67
CA SER A 339 -9.85 5.73 -14.44
C SER A 339 -10.26 4.34 -13.96
N PHE A 340 -11.28 4.21 -13.11
CA PHE A 340 -11.78 2.91 -12.69
C PHE A 340 -12.32 2.09 -13.88
N VAL A 341 -13.20 2.68 -14.69
CA VAL A 341 -13.78 2.01 -15.87
C VAL A 341 -12.70 1.56 -16.84
N PHE A 342 -11.75 2.45 -17.18
CA PHE A 342 -10.68 2.13 -18.12
C PHE A 342 -9.64 1.16 -17.56
N THR A 343 -9.42 1.15 -16.24
CA THR A 343 -8.60 0.12 -15.58
C THR A 343 -9.23 -1.25 -15.75
N ILE A 344 -10.53 -1.38 -15.49
CA ILE A 344 -11.25 -2.65 -15.67
C ILE A 344 -11.26 -3.07 -17.16
N ALA A 345 -11.52 -2.13 -18.08
CA ALA A 345 -11.48 -2.40 -19.51
C ALA A 345 -10.09 -2.93 -19.94
N THR A 346 -9.01 -2.29 -19.45
CA THR A 346 -7.63 -2.71 -19.70
C THR A 346 -7.37 -4.15 -19.24
N ILE A 347 -7.84 -4.48 -18.04
CA ILE A 347 -7.69 -5.83 -17.48
C ILE A 347 -8.43 -6.87 -18.33
N GLU A 348 -9.64 -6.57 -18.79
CA GLU A 348 -10.43 -7.48 -19.62
C GLU A 348 -9.82 -7.66 -21.02
N VAL A 349 -9.21 -6.62 -21.58
CA VAL A 349 -8.45 -6.72 -22.84
C VAL A 349 -7.19 -7.56 -22.64
N ILE A 350 -6.37 -7.26 -21.62
CA ILE A 350 -5.13 -7.98 -21.35
C ILE A 350 -5.38 -9.45 -21.01
N ARG A 351 -6.48 -9.78 -20.33
CA ARG A 351 -6.86 -11.18 -20.04
C ARG A 351 -7.00 -12.02 -21.30
N ARG A 352 -7.41 -11.42 -22.42
CA ARG A 352 -7.58 -12.10 -23.72
C ARG A 352 -6.25 -12.32 -24.45
N ILE A 353 -5.17 -11.61 -24.09
CA ILE A 353 -3.87 -11.69 -24.74
C ILE A 353 -2.96 -12.66 -23.97
N LYS A 354 -2.67 -13.82 -24.57
CA LYS A 354 -1.98 -14.97 -23.91
C LYS A 354 -0.62 -14.63 -23.28
N GLY A 355 0.16 -13.72 -23.87
CA GLY A 355 1.47 -13.30 -23.35
C GLY A 355 1.35 -12.28 -22.20
N PHE A 356 0.54 -11.24 -22.39
CA PHE A 356 0.40 -10.15 -21.43
C PHE A 356 -0.28 -10.60 -20.12
N ARG A 357 -1.21 -11.56 -20.16
CA ARG A 357 -1.81 -12.11 -18.94
C ARG A 357 -0.77 -12.69 -17.97
N PHE A 358 0.30 -13.33 -18.48
CA PHE A 358 1.35 -13.93 -17.65
C PHE A 358 2.22 -12.85 -17.02
N LEU A 359 2.60 -11.82 -17.81
CA LEU A 359 3.41 -10.70 -17.32
C LEU A 359 2.76 -10.00 -16.13
N PHE A 360 1.44 -9.88 -16.10
CA PHE A 360 0.72 -9.19 -15.03
C PHE A 360 0.05 -10.13 -14.01
N GLY A 361 0.39 -11.43 -14.02
CA GLY A 361 -0.11 -12.40 -13.05
C GLY A 361 -1.63 -12.64 -13.09
N ILE A 362 -2.27 -12.36 -14.24
CA ILE A 362 -3.71 -12.54 -14.45
C ILE A 362 -3.99 -14.02 -14.70
N LYS A 363 -4.91 -14.60 -13.92
CA LYS A 363 -5.43 -15.95 -14.17
C LYS A 363 -6.38 -15.90 -15.36
N GLY A 364 -6.17 -16.82 -16.31
CA GLY A 364 -6.99 -16.97 -17.52
C GLY A 364 -8.40 -17.44 -17.23
#